data_AF-A0A9N9I595-F1
#
_entry.id   AF-A0A9N9I595-F1
#
_cell.length_a   1.000
_cell.length_b   1.000
_cell.length_c   1.000
_cell.angle_alpha   90.00
_cell.angle_beta   90.00
_cell.angle_gamma   90.00
#
_symmetry.space_group_name_H-M   'P 1'
#
loop_
_entity.id
_entity.type
_entity.pdbx_description
1 polymer ?
#
loop_
_entity_poly.entity_id
_entity_poly.type
_entity_poly.pdbx_seq_one_letter_code
_entity_poly.pdbx_strand_id
1 'polypeptide(L)'
;MSLTIGTSMHGTKKQGSTNATMSTVRSTFEDQLALLQENSQVSEKHRQNWARPSVPNIDPEVDSIIFQQFEVDESIDYTSPTKSPMIRMFGITETGNSVLCDVKGFLPYFYVPAPIGFKNDDVTDFQSDLEFALQKEFNSHGRQLIVKVEINLKETIQGYHGNNKSPFIKPFDYCVRIIEAGNFKFKERHLGQATFESNIVYVLRYMIDCKVTGGNWIELPPKSYRIKQKSEQVSHCQIELVTRYDQFISHAPDGEWSKVAPVRILSFDIECAGRKGIFPEAKVDPVIQIANM
;
A
#
# COMPACT_ATOMS: atom_id res chain seq x y z
N MET A 1 29.81 -57.07 -67.65
CA MET A 1 30.05 -58.11 -66.64
C MET A 1 28.78 -58.20 -65.80
N SER A 2 27.74 -58.86 -66.27
CA SER A 2 27.55 -60.33 -66.29
C SER A 2 27.70 -60.95 -64.91
N LEU A 3 26.57 -61.23 -64.25
CA LEU A 3 26.23 -62.57 -63.77
C LEU A 3 24.78 -62.59 -63.23
N THR A 4 23.93 -63.22 -64.03
CA THR A 4 22.63 -63.80 -63.66
C THR A 4 22.88 -65.17 -63.02
N ILE A 5 21.96 -65.64 -62.16
CA ILE A 5 21.49 -67.03 -61.86
C ILE A 5 20.81 -66.93 -60.46
N GLY A 6 19.63 -67.44 -60.14
CA GLY A 6 18.63 -68.25 -60.85
C GLY A 6 17.55 -68.72 -59.86
N THR A 7 16.29 -68.62 -60.30
CA THR A 7 15.15 -69.54 -60.08
C THR A 7 14.72 -70.01 -58.67
N SER A 8 13.47 -69.70 -58.31
CA SER A 8 12.42 -70.73 -58.15
C SER A 8 11.02 -70.10 -58.24
N MET A 9 10.18 -70.66 -59.12
CA MET A 9 8.73 -70.38 -59.22
C MET A 9 7.96 -71.35 -58.32
N HIS A 10 6.87 -70.89 -57.68
CA HIS A 10 5.56 -71.58 -57.73
C HIS A 10 4.45 -70.73 -57.10
N GLY A 11 3.31 -70.65 -57.79
CA GLY A 11 2.00 -70.49 -57.13
C GLY A 11 1.22 -69.19 -57.38
N THR A 12 0.64 -69.05 -58.56
CA THR A 12 -0.54 -68.19 -58.82
C THR A 12 -1.76 -68.61 -57.99
N LYS A 13 -2.49 -67.65 -57.38
CA LYS A 13 -3.90 -67.33 -57.72
C LYS A 13 -4.49 -66.17 -56.90
N LYS A 14 -5.16 -65.29 -57.66
CA LYS A 14 -6.06 -64.16 -57.32
C LYS A 14 -7.06 -64.45 -56.17
N GLN A 15 -7.34 -63.45 -55.33
CA GLN A 15 -8.62 -62.68 -55.34
C GLN A 15 -8.75 -61.76 -54.10
N GLY A 16 -9.24 -60.53 -54.32
CA GLY A 16 -10.23 -59.89 -53.44
C GLY A 16 -9.76 -59.00 -52.28
N SER A 17 -9.58 -57.70 -52.57
CA SER A 17 -10.07 -56.53 -51.81
C SER A 17 -10.51 -56.71 -50.34
N THR A 18 -9.83 -56.00 -49.42
CA THR A 18 -10.47 -55.38 -48.25
C THR A 18 -9.78 -54.06 -47.89
N ASN A 19 -10.59 -53.01 -47.74
CA ASN A 19 -10.21 -51.70 -47.21
C ASN A 19 -9.58 -51.84 -45.82
N ALA A 20 -8.31 -51.47 -45.68
CA ALA A 20 -7.68 -51.32 -44.37
C ALA A 20 -8.00 -49.93 -43.82
N THR A 21 -9.07 -49.85 -43.03
CA THR A 21 -9.26 -48.73 -42.10
C THR A 21 -8.13 -48.80 -41.08
N MET A 22 -7.12 -47.92 -41.20
CA MET A 22 -6.09 -47.76 -40.18
C MET A 22 -6.77 -47.25 -38.91
N SER A 23 -7.07 -48.15 -37.97
CA SER A 23 -7.34 -47.77 -36.59
C SER A 23 -6.03 -47.30 -35.99
N THR A 24 -5.85 -45.99 -35.87
CA THR A 24 -4.79 -45.37 -35.06
C THR A 24 -4.96 -45.86 -33.62
N VAL A 25 -4.16 -46.84 -33.22
CA VAL A 25 -4.08 -47.30 -31.84
C VAL A 25 -3.47 -46.14 -31.05
N ARG A 26 -4.27 -45.54 -30.16
CA ARG A 26 -3.81 -44.50 -29.24
C ARG A 26 -2.61 -45.04 -28.45
N SER A 27 -1.56 -44.23 -28.35
CA SER A 27 -0.41 -44.61 -27.53
C SER A 27 -0.77 -44.53 -26.05
N THR A 28 -0.10 -45.33 -25.23
CA THR A 28 -0.24 -45.27 -23.76
C THR A 28 0.02 -43.87 -23.19
N PHE A 29 0.82 -43.05 -23.88
CA PHE A 29 1.04 -41.65 -23.54
C PHE A 29 -0.18 -40.77 -23.86
N GLU A 30 -0.85 -40.97 -25.00
CA GLU A 30 -2.08 -40.25 -25.35
C GLU A 30 -3.24 -40.60 -24.42
N ASP A 31 -3.31 -41.84 -23.94
CA ASP A 31 -4.28 -42.26 -22.93
C ASP A 31 -3.97 -41.64 -21.56
N GLN A 32 -2.70 -41.55 -21.16
CA GLN A 32 -2.29 -40.85 -19.94
C GLN A 32 -2.54 -39.34 -20.02
N LEU A 33 -2.33 -38.73 -21.19
CA LEU A 33 -2.61 -37.32 -21.43
C LEU A 33 -4.11 -37.05 -21.39
N ALA A 34 -4.93 -37.94 -21.96
CA ALA A 34 -6.39 -37.86 -21.88
C ALA A 34 -6.89 -38.01 -20.44
N LEU A 35 -6.33 -38.93 -19.66
CA LEU A 35 -6.61 -39.09 -18.22
C LEU A 35 -6.22 -37.86 -17.40
N LEU A 36 -5.08 -37.23 -17.70
CA LEU A 36 -4.68 -35.97 -17.08
C LEU A 36 -5.65 -34.84 -17.46
N GLN A 37 -6.08 -34.74 -18.72
CA GLN A 37 -7.06 -33.75 -19.16
C GLN A 37 -8.45 -33.98 -18.55
N GLU A 38 -8.92 -35.22 -18.45
CA GLU A 38 -10.19 -35.55 -17.81
C GLU A 38 -10.15 -35.25 -16.30
N ASN A 39 -9.06 -35.60 -15.61
CA ASN A 39 -8.87 -35.24 -14.20
C ASN A 39 -8.78 -33.72 -13.99
N SER A 40 -8.16 -33.00 -14.93
CA SER A 40 -8.13 -31.52 -14.93
C SER A 40 -9.54 -30.95 -15.03
N GLN A 41 -10.36 -31.46 -15.97
CA GLN A 41 -11.73 -30.99 -16.17
C GLN A 41 -12.68 -31.33 -15.01
N VAL A 42 -12.46 -32.43 -14.30
CA VAL A 42 -13.23 -32.76 -13.08
C VAL A 42 -12.82 -31.85 -11.91
N SER A 43 -11.54 -31.46 -11.82
CA SER A 43 -11.05 -30.52 -10.80
C SER A 43 -11.46 -29.06 -11.06
N GLU A 44 -11.57 -28.63 -12.32
CA GLU A 44 -11.96 -27.25 -12.69
C GLU A 44 -13.42 -26.90 -12.33
N LYS A 45 -14.30 -27.91 -12.21
CA LYS A 45 -15.72 -27.68 -11.85
C LYS A 45 -15.94 -27.34 -10.39
N HIS A 46 -15.00 -27.68 -9.49
CA HIS A 46 -14.89 -27.00 -8.20
C HIS A 46 -14.20 -25.66 -8.46
N ARG A 47 -14.96 -24.72 -9.01
CA ARG A 47 -14.51 -23.36 -9.33
C ARG A 47 -13.56 -22.87 -8.25
N GLN A 48 -12.31 -22.62 -8.65
CA GLN A 48 -11.41 -21.79 -7.86
C GLN A 48 -12.18 -20.49 -7.56
N ASN A 49 -12.64 -20.35 -6.31
CA ASN A 49 -13.32 -19.14 -5.86
C ASN A 49 -12.26 -18.05 -5.66
N TRP A 50 -11.86 -17.43 -6.77
CA TRP A 50 -10.84 -16.39 -6.82
C TRP A 50 -11.30 -15.08 -6.17
N ALA A 51 -12.60 -14.78 -6.14
CA ALA A 51 -13.10 -13.56 -5.51
C ALA A 51 -13.00 -13.64 -3.98
N ARG A 52 -12.81 -12.50 -3.31
CA ARG A 52 -12.94 -12.45 -1.84
C ARG A 52 -14.40 -12.74 -1.43
N PRO A 53 -14.66 -13.19 -0.20
CA PRO A 53 -16.02 -13.32 0.32
C PRO A 53 -16.81 -12.02 0.16
N SER A 54 -18.13 -12.10 0.08
CA SER A 54 -18.97 -10.90 0.03
C SER A 54 -18.87 -10.11 1.33
N VAL A 55 -18.83 -8.78 1.20
CA VAL A 55 -18.86 -7.88 2.36
C VAL A 55 -20.19 -8.06 3.09
N PRO A 56 -20.20 -8.22 4.43
CA PRO A 56 -21.43 -8.22 5.20
C PRO A 56 -22.14 -6.86 5.10
N ASN A 57 -23.44 -6.80 5.43
CA ASN A 57 -24.09 -5.51 5.57
C ASN A 57 -23.51 -4.80 6.79
N ILE A 58 -22.93 -3.62 6.61
CA ILE A 58 -22.27 -2.83 7.66
C ILE A 58 -23.09 -1.57 7.88
N ASP A 59 -23.50 -1.33 9.12
CA ASP A 59 -24.12 -0.09 9.58
C ASP A 59 -23.11 0.71 10.43
N PRO A 60 -22.58 1.85 9.91
CA PRO A 60 -21.62 2.68 10.62
C PRO A 60 -22.09 3.21 11.97
N GLU A 61 -23.41 3.25 12.24
CA GLU A 61 -23.94 3.75 13.52
C GLU A 61 -23.81 2.75 14.67
N VAL A 62 -23.68 1.45 14.36
CA VAL A 62 -23.69 0.37 15.37
C VAL A 62 -22.57 -0.65 15.22
N ASP A 63 -22.00 -0.82 14.04
CA ASP A 63 -20.99 -1.84 13.77
C ASP A 63 -19.56 -1.28 13.86
N SER A 64 -18.66 -2.03 14.50
CA SER A 64 -17.21 -1.79 14.41
C SER A 64 -16.63 -2.41 13.13
N ILE A 65 -15.57 -1.82 12.58
CA ILE A 65 -14.76 -2.44 11.54
C ILE A 65 -13.37 -2.74 12.08
N ILE A 66 -12.96 -3.99 12.00
CA ILE A 66 -11.67 -4.48 12.49
C ILE A 66 -10.90 -5.11 11.34
N PHE A 67 -9.68 -4.62 11.09
CA PHE A 67 -8.83 -5.12 10.02
C PHE A 67 -7.35 -5.05 10.40
N GLN A 68 -6.55 -5.97 9.86
CA GLN A 68 -5.10 -5.91 9.99
C GLN A 68 -4.54 -5.09 8.84
N GLN A 69 -3.75 -4.05 9.16
CA GLN A 69 -3.12 -3.21 8.16
C GLN A 69 -1.83 -3.87 7.64
N PHE A 70 -1.56 -3.73 6.34
CA PHE A 70 -0.35 -4.25 5.68
C PHE A 70 0.47 -3.17 4.97
N GLU A 71 -0.18 -2.11 4.53
CA GLU A 71 0.47 -0.98 3.87
C GLU A 71 -0.14 0.32 4.39
N VAL A 72 0.73 1.26 4.73
CA VAL A 72 0.35 2.61 5.13
C VAL A 72 1.11 3.58 4.24
N ASP A 73 0.37 4.42 3.52
CA ASP A 73 0.95 5.46 2.67
C ASP A 73 0.33 6.83 2.97
N GLU A 74 0.88 7.86 2.34
CA GLU A 74 0.35 9.22 2.40
C GLU A 74 -0.34 9.59 1.08
N SER A 75 -1.35 10.46 1.19
CA SER A 75 -2.05 11.04 0.06
C SER A 75 -2.53 12.45 0.40
N ILE A 76 -3.05 13.16 -0.59
CA ILE A 76 -3.65 14.48 -0.43
C ILE A 76 -5.17 14.34 -0.48
N ASP A 77 -5.85 14.88 0.53
CA ASP A 77 -7.29 15.00 0.53
C ASP A 77 -7.73 16.17 -0.37
N TYR A 78 -8.00 15.88 -1.64
CA TYR A 78 -8.50 16.87 -2.59
C TYR A 78 -9.93 17.34 -2.31
N THR A 79 -10.66 16.68 -1.40
CA THR A 79 -11.98 17.14 -0.97
C THR A 79 -11.89 18.23 0.11
N SER A 80 -10.73 18.33 0.78
CA SER A 80 -10.46 19.41 1.73
C SER A 80 -10.14 20.71 0.99
N PRO A 81 -10.73 21.87 1.38
CA PRO A 81 -10.41 23.17 0.80
C PRO A 81 -8.91 23.51 0.85
N THR A 82 -8.22 23.02 1.88
CA THR A 82 -6.80 23.28 2.12
C THR A 82 -5.88 22.20 1.51
N LYS A 83 -6.43 21.20 0.81
CA LYS A 83 -5.67 20.05 0.27
C LYS A 83 -4.79 19.40 1.34
N SER A 84 -5.41 19.08 2.47
CA SER A 84 -4.71 18.57 3.65
C SER A 84 -4.05 17.20 3.38
N PRO A 85 -2.90 16.92 4.01
CA PRO A 85 -2.33 15.58 3.98
C PRO A 85 -3.26 14.58 4.68
N MET A 86 -3.23 13.34 4.22
CA MET A 86 -4.07 12.25 4.69
C MET A 86 -3.24 10.97 4.68
N ILE A 87 -3.54 10.05 5.59
CA ILE A 87 -2.93 8.71 5.61
C ILE A 87 -3.91 7.73 4.99
N ARG A 88 -3.41 6.75 4.23
CA ARG A 88 -4.22 5.61 3.78
C ARG A 88 -3.68 4.33 4.38
N MET A 89 -4.58 3.52 4.94
CA MET A 89 -4.28 2.19 5.42
C MET A 89 -4.94 1.16 4.52
N PHE A 90 -4.14 0.27 3.94
CA PHE A 90 -4.63 -0.91 3.25
C PHE A 90 -4.54 -2.10 4.20
N GLY A 91 -5.61 -2.89 4.24
CA GLY A 91 -5.65 -4.03 5.13
C GLY A 91 -6.74 -5.04 4.83
N ILE A 92 -6.79 -6.09 5.63
CA ILE A 92 -7.69 -7.23 5.45
C ILE A 92 -8.45 -7.50 6.76
N THR A 93 -9.77 -7.65 6.69
CA THR A 93 -10.57 -8.07 7.86
C THR A 93 -10.29 -9.53 8.21
N GLU A 94 -10.66 -9.96 9.42
CA GLU A 94 -10.56 -11.37 9.81
C GLU A 94 -11.35 -12.32 8.88
N THR A 95 -12.45 -11.81 8.31
CA THR A 95 -13.28 -12.51 7.32
C THR A 95 -12.74 -12.47 5.88
N GLY A 96 -11.58 -11.84 5.66
CA GLY A 96 -10.91 -11.81 4.36
C GLY A 96 -11.38 -10.73 3.39
N ASN A 97 -12.07 -9.69 3.87
CA ASN A 97 -12.46 -8.54 3.04
C ASN A 97 -11.32 -7.53 2.93
N SER A 98 -11.09 -6.98 1.74
CA SER A 98 -10.09 -5.92 1.55
C SER A 98 -10.62 -4.55 1.94
N VAL A 99 -9.81 -3.80 2.69
CA VAL A 99 -10.14 -2.49 3.26
C VAL A 99 -9.12 -1.45 2.79
N LEU A 100 -9.62 -0.29 2.36
CA LEU A 100 -8.87 0.96 2.33
C LEU A 100 -9.51 1.90 3.36
N CYS A 101 -8.73 2.38 4.31
CA CYS A 101 -9.15 3.37 5.29
C CYS A 101 -8.35 4.66 5.12
N ASP A 102 -9.05 5.73 4.74
CA ASP A 102 -8.52 7.08 4.67
C ASP A 102 -8.60 7.72 6.07
N VAL A 103 -7.45 8.01 6.67
CA VAL A 103 -7.31 8.63 7.99
C VAL A 103 -6.98 10.11 7.84
N LYS A 104 -7.93 10.96 8.23
CA LYS A 104 -7.85 12.42 8.09
C LYS A 104 -7.50 13.13 9.40
N GLY A 105 -7.01 14.37 9.28
CA GLY A 105 -6.83 15.30 10.41
C GLY A 105 -5.51 15.15 11.17
N PHE A 106 -4.64 14.23 10.77
CA PHE A 106 -3.25 14.22 11.20
C PHE A 106 -2.47 15.25 10.37
N LEU A 107 -1.53 15.97 10.99
CA LEU A 107 -0.80 17.06 10.35
C LEU A 107 0.70 16.90 10.62
N PRO A 108 1.56 17.18 9.63
CA PRO A 108 3.00 17.21 9.84
C PRO A 108 3.34 18.31 10.85
N TYR A 109 4.34 18.07 11.67
CA TYR A 109 4.86 19.06 12.59
C TYR A 109 6.32 18.77 12.91
N PHE A 110 6.98 19.77 13.46
CA PHE A 110 8.34 19.66 14.00
C PHE A 110 8.47 20.59 15.21
N TYR A 111 9.64 20.59 15.85
CA TYR A 111 9.89 21.41 17.03
C TYR A 111 11.04 22.39 16.80
N VAL A 112 10.90 23.60 17.36
CA VAL A 112 11.92 24.66 17.36
C VAL A 112 12.07 25.19 18.79
N PRO A 113 13.29 25.39 19.32
CA PRO A 113 13.48 26.02 20.62
C PRO A 113 12.83 27.41 20.65
N ALA A 114 12.03 27.69 21.67
CA ALA A 114 11.41 29.00 21.79
C ALA A 114 12.45 30.06 22.21
N PRO A 115 12.42 31.28 21.64
CA PRO A 115 13.28 32.37 22.09
C PRO A 115 13.08 32.69 23.57
N ILE A 116 14.11 33.27 24.21
CA ILE A 116 14.02 33.69 25.61
C ILE A 116 12.86 34.67 25.78
N GLY A 117 11.95 34.34 26.71
CA GLY A 117 10.79 35.15 27.03
C GLY A 117 9.58 34.95 26.12
N PHE A 118 9.59 33.97 25.20
CA PHE A 118 8.44 33.59 24.38
C PHE A 118 7.31 33.01 25.26
N LYS A 119 6.10 33.54 25.14
CA LYS A 119 4.92 33.18 25.94
C LYS A 119 3.76 32.67 25.08
N ASN A 120 2.72 32.16 25.71
CA ASN A 120 1.48 31.75 25.01
C ASN A 120 0.87 32.91 24.18
N ASP A 121 0.92 34.14 24.70
CA ASP A 121 0.39 35.31 24.00
C ASP A 121 1.16 35.63 22.70
N ASP A 122 2.40 35.15 22.56
CA ASP A 122 3.22 35.33 21.36
C ASP A 122 2.90 34.31 20.25
N VAL A 123 2.13 33.25 20.54
CA VAL A 123 1.87 32.16 19.59
C VAL A 123 1.10 32.66 18.36
N THR A 124 0.11 33.53 18.54
CA THR A 124 -0.69 34.09 17.44
C THR A 124 0.15 35.01 16.55
N ASP A 125 0.98 35.86 17.16
CA ASP A 125 1.92 36.72 16.42
C ASP A 125 2.92 35.87 15.65
N PHE A 126 3.47 34.82 16.28
CA PHE A 126 4.44 33.92 15.64
C PHE A 126 3.84 33.20 14.44
N GLN A 127 2.62 32.68 14.58
CA GLN A 127 1.91 32.04 13.48
C GLN A 127 1.70 33.02 12.32
N SER A 128 1.33 34.27 12.61
CA SER A 128 1.09 35.30 11.59
C SER A 128 2.38 35.70 10.86
N ASP A 129 3.48 35.90 11.60
CA ASP A 129 4.79 36.22 11.03
C ASP A 129 5.31 35.07 10.15
N LEU A 130 5.18 33.82 10.61
CA LEU A 130 5.63 32.63 9.88
C LEU A 130 4.79 32.43 8.61
N GLU A 131 3.48 32.61 8.72
CA GLU A 131 2.55 32.55 7.59
C GLU A 131 2.92 33.57 6.52
N PHE A 132 3.17 34.83 6.91
CA PHE A 132 3.60 35.88 5.99
C PHE A 132 4.93 35.54 5.30
N ALA A 133 5.89 35.00 6.04
CA ALA A 133 7.18 34.59 5.49
C ALA A 133 7.03 33.45 4.45
N LEU A 134 6.19 32.46 4.73
CA LEU A 134 5.91 31.35 3.81
C LEU A 134 5.15 31.80 2.57
N GLN A 135 4.15 32.68 2.72
CA GLN A 135 3.41 33.23 1.58
C GLN A 135 4.34 33.97 0.60
N LYS A 136 5.35 34.67 1.14
CA LYS A 136 6.40 35.34 0.34
C LYS A 136 7.31 34.33 -0.37
N GLU A 137 7.70 33.25 0.29
CA GLU A 137 8.54 32.20 -0.31
C GLU A 137 7.81 31.44 -1.44
N PHE A 138 6.54 31.10 -1.21
CA PHE A 138 5.73 30.32 -2.15
C PHE A 138 4.90 31.15 -3.13
N ASN A 139 5.07 32.48 -3.17
CA ASN A 139 4.24 33.40 -3.96
C ASN A 139 2.72 33.16 -3.81
N SER A 140 2.29 32.73 -2.62
CA SER A 140 0.96 32.16 -2.36
C SER A 140 -0.06 33.17 -1.82
N HIS A 141 0.19 34.47 -2.05
CA HIS A 141 -0.62 35.65 -1.70
C HIS A 141 -2.01 35.35 -1.09
N GLY A 142 -2.10 35.38 0.24
CA GLY A 142 -3.37 35.29 0.98
C GLY A 142 -3.91 33.88 1.24
N ARG A 143 -3.20 32.82 0.86
CA ARG A 143 -3.55 31.45 1.26
C ARG A 143 -3.05 31.16 2.67
N GLN A 144 -3.89 30.55 3.50
CA GLN A 144 -3.47 30.00 4.78
C GLN A 144 -2.62 28.74 4.54
N LEU A 145 -1.38 28.75 5.00
CA LEU A 145 -0.39 27.67 4.88
C LEU A 145 -0.17 26.97 6.22
N ILE A 146 -0.24 27.70 7.33
CA ILE A 146 -0.06 27.18 8.68
C ILE A 146 -1.40 26.90 9.32
N VAL A 147 -1.61 25.64 9.69
CA VAL A 147 -2.85 25.22 10.34
C VAL A 147 -2.89 25.67 11.79
N LYS A 148 -1.78 25.45 12.51
CA LYS A 148 -1.69 25.72 13.95
C LYS A 148 -0.23 25.86 14.39
N VAL A 149 -0.01 26.63 15.44
CA VAL A 149 1.24 26.63 16.22
C VAL A 149 0.90 26.34 17.69
N GLU A 150 1.70 25.48 18.32
CA GLU A 150 1.62 25.19 19.75
C GLU A 150 2.94 25.51 20.45
N ILE A 151 2.90 25.60 21.79
CA ILE A 151 4.09 25.65 22.62
C ILE A 151 4.05 24.49 23.63
N ASN A 152 5.16 23.78 23.78
CA ASN A 152 5.28 22.66 24.68
C ASN A 152 6.61 22.70 25.45
N LEU A 153 6.59 22.23 26.70
CA LEU A 153 7.82 22.00 27.46
C LEU A 153 8.44 20.67 27.03
N LYS A 154 9.65 20.72 26.46
CA LYS A 154 10.41 19.58 25.94
C LYS A 154 11.87 19.70 26.36
N GLU A 155 12.64 18.64 26.15
CA GLU A 155 14.09 18.62 26.30
C GLU A 155 14.71 17.87 25.13
N THR A 156 15.95 18.19 24.79
CA THR A 156 16.69 17.46 23.76
C THR A 156 17.15 16.11 24.29
N ILE A 157 17.14 15.10 23.43
CA ILE A 157 17.72 13.78 23.73
C ILE A 157 19.25 13.85 23.86
N GLN A 158 19.89 14.84 23.23
CA GLN A 158 21.35 14.94 23.19
C GLN A 158 21.89 15.58 24.47
N GLY A 159 22.46 14.77 25.36
CA GLY A 159 23.09 15.24 26.60
C GLY A 159 22.14 15.31 27.79
N TYR A 160 22.70 15.36 29.00
CA TYR A 160 21.93 15.43 30.24
C TYR A 160 21.75 16.87 30.71
N HIS A 161 20.49 17.30 30.86
CA HIS A 161 20.12 18.68 31.20
C HIS A 161 19.51 18.82 32.60
N GLY A 162 19.73 17.83 33.48
CA GLY A 162 19.16 17.87 34.83
C GLY A 162 17.64 17.68 34.86
N ASN A 163 17.07 16.97 33.87
CA ASN A 163 15.62 16.78 33.69
C ASN A 163 14.84 18.10 33.58
N ASN A 164 15.49 19.17 33.15
CA ASN A 164 14.87 20.48 32.97
C ASN A 164 14.31 20.61 31.55
N LYS A 165 13.01 20.87 31.46
CA LYS A 165 12.34 21.13 30.18
C LYS A 165 12.38 22.62 29.85
N SER A 166 12.60 22.92 28.58
CA SER A 166 12.55 24.27 28.02
C SER A 166 11.34 24.40 27.09
N PRO A 167 10.85 25.63 26.84
CA PRO A 167 9.78 25.85 25.88
C PRO A 167 10.25 25.58 24.44
N PHE A 168 9.46 24.82 23.70
CA PHE A 168 9.60 24.56 22.27
C PHE A 168 8.33 24.98 21.55
N ILE A 169 8.48 25.60 20.40
CA ILE A 169 7.41 25.93 19.47
C ILE A 169 7.19 24.73 18.56
N LYS A 170 5.93 24.39 18.30
CA LYS A 170 5.48 23.28 17.46
C LYS A 170 4.58 23.80 16.33
N PRO A 171 5.16 24.18 15.18
CA PRO A 171 4.38 24.50 13.99
C PRO A 171 3.83 23.24 13.33
N PHE A 172 2.58 23.28 12.87
CA PHE A 172 1.95 22.19 12.11
C PHE A 172 1.93 22.52 10.61
N ASP A 173 3.08 22.34 9.94
CA ASP A 173 3.28 22.52 8.49
C ASP A 173 4.65 21.95 8.04
N TYR A 174 4.92 21.91 6.73
CA TYR A 174 6.20 21.58 6.09
C TYR A 174 7.19 22.77 6.01
N CYS A 175 7.05 23.76 6.89
CA CYS A 175 7.84 25.00 6.90
C CYS A 175 9.27 24.85 7.48
N VAL A 176 9.81 23.64 7.53
CA VAL A 176 11.14 23.36 8.10
C VAL A 176 12.25 24.20 7.43
N ARG A 177 12.22 24.29 6.09
CA ARG A 177 13.28 24.94 5.30
C ARG A 177 13.47 26.42 5.60
N ILE A 178 12.39 27.19 5.79
CA ILE A 178 12.50 28.64 6.02
C ILE A 178 13.17 28.94 7.37
N ILE A 179 12.97 28.05 8.36
CA ILE A 179 13.55 28.15 9.70
C ILE A 179 15.03 27.72 9.66
N GLU A 180 15.34 26.57 9.06
CA GLU A 180 16.72 26.07 8.98
C GLU A 180 17.63 26.97 8.15
N ALA A 181 17.12 27.59 7.08
CA ALA A 181 17.86 28.55 6.27
C ALA A 181 18.09 29.90 6.98
N GLY A 182 17.46 30.14 8.14
CA GLY A 182 17.53 31.42 8.85
C GLY A 182 16.80 32.57 8.15
N ASN A 183 15.90 32.26 7.21
CA ASN A 183 15.13 33.23 6.44
C ASN A 183 13.90 33.77 7.18
N PHE A 184 13.60 33.20 8.35
CA PHE A 184 12.50 33.61 9.21
C PHE A 184 13.01 34.36 10.46
N LYS A 185 12.33 35.45 10.80
CA LYS A 185 12.52 36.23 12.03
C LYS A 185 11.18 36.44 12.70
N PHE A 186 11.14 36.29 14.03
CA PHE A 186 9.97 36.61 14.84
C PHE A 186 10.24 37.89 15.62
N LYS A 187 9.44 38.95 15.42
CA LYS A 187 9.65 40.27 16.07
C LYS A 187 11.11 40.77 15.96
N GLU A 188 11.71 40.69 14.77
CA GLU A 188 13.12 40.99 14.47
C GLU A 188 14.17 40.14 15.22
N ARG A 189 13.76 39.08 15.93
CA ARG A 189 14.65 38.14 16.59
C ARG A 189 14.88 36.94 15.69
N HIS A 190 16.15 36.56 15.55
CA HIS A 190 16.50 35.28 14.94
C HIS A 190 16.08 34.14 15.86
N LEU A 191 15.47 33.12 15.27
CA LEU A 191 15.30 31.83 15.92
C LEU A 191 16.61 31.05 15.85
N GLY A 192 16.79 30.10 16.76
CA GLY A 192 17.83 29.10 16.58
C GLY A 192 17.57 28.33 15.28
N GLN A 193 18.62 28.07 14.50
CA GLN A 193 18.53 27.28 13.26
C GLN A 193 18.32 25.78 13.53
N ALA A 194 18.36 25.35 14.78
CA ALA A 194 18.14 23.96 15.18
C ALA A 194 16.65 23.64 15.18
N THR A 195 16.26 22.71 14.30
CA THR A 195 14.95 22.05 14.32
C THR A 195 15.10 20.66 14.93
N PHE A 196 14.02 20.14 15.50
CA PHE A 196 13.97 18.83 16.14
C PHE A 196 12.80 18.04 15.59
N GLU A 197 13.00 16.73 15.43
CA GLU A 197 12.01 15.80 14.88
C GLU A 197 11.51 16.17 13.47
N SER A 198 12.19 17.10 12.79
CA SER A 198 11.88 17.65 11.46
C SER A 198 12.19 16.69 10.32
N ASN A 199 13.04 15.69 10.55
CA ASN A 199 13.46 14.70 9.56
C ASN A 199 12.67 13.38 9.62
N ILE A 200 11.59 13.33 10.40
CA ILE A 200 10.76 12.12 10.53
C ILE A 200 9.71 12.14 9.42
N VAL A 201 9.69 11.08 8.60
CA VAL A 201 8.73 10.90 7.51
C VAL A 201 7.31 10.94 8.05
N TYR A 202 6.39 11.62 7.35
CA TYR A 202 5.03 11.89 7.80
C TYR A 202 4.26 10.62 8.20
N VAL A 203 4.32 9.55 7.40
CA VAL A 203 3.72 8.24 7.74
C VAL A 203 4.31 7.66 9.02
N LEU A 204 5.64 7.71 9.18
CA LEU A 204 6.30 7.19 10.38
C LEU A 204 5.93 8.01 11.62
N ARG A 205 5.87 9.33 11.50
CA ARG A 205 5.38 10.24 12.53
C ARG A 205 3.95 9.87 12.97
N TYR A 206 3.07 9.69 12.01
CA TYR A 206 1.70 9.24 12.25
C TYR A 206 1.65 7.92 13.02
N MET A 207 2.44 6.94 12.58
CA MET A 207 2.52 5.62 13.21
C MET A 207 2.99 5.70 14.66
N ILE A 208 4.03 6.49 14.94
CA ILE A 208 4.55 6.69 16.30
C ILE A 208 3.49 7.34 17.19
N ASP A 209 2.91 8.46 16.76
CA ASP A 209 1.98 9.25 17.57
C ASP A 209 0.68 8.52 17.86
N CYS A 210 0.16 7.79 16.88
CA CYS A 210 -1.08 7.03 16.99
C CYS A 210 -0.87 5.58 17.50
N LYS A 211 0.38 5.22 17.85
CA LYS A 211 0.78 3.88 18.29
C LYS A 211 0.40 2.78 17.29
N VAL A 212 0.45 3.08 15.99
CA VAL A 212 0.26 2.12 14.91
C VAL A 212 1.60 1.46 14.62
N THR A 213 1.69 0.15 14.86
CA THR A 213 2.88 -0.65 14.54
C THR A 213 2.68 -1.39 13.22
N GLY A 214 3.76 -1.87 12.60
CA GLY A 214 3.66 -2.63 11.36
C GLY A 214 2.85 -3.91 11.54
N GLY A 215 1.88 -4.15 10.65
CA GLY A 215 1.09 -5.38 10.65
C GLY A 215 0.07 -5.49 11.79
N ASN A 216 -0.26 -4.41 12.50
CA ASN A 216 -1.15 -4.49 13.63
C ASN A 216 -2.64 -4.41 13.25
N TRP A 217 -3.50 -4.74 14.21
CA TRP A 217 -4.95 -4.65 14.04
C TRP A 217 -5.46 -3.26 14.38
N ILE A 218 -6.27 -2.72 13.49
CA ILE A 218 -6.94 -1.44 13.62
C ILE A 218 -8.43 -1.70 13.78
N GLU A 219 -9.02 -1.09 14.79
CA GLU A 219 -10.46 -1.11 15.03
C GLU A 219 -11.04 0.30 14.89
N LEU A 220 -12.10 0.41 14.09
CA LEU A 220 -12.92 1.59 13.93
C LEU A 220 -14.23 1.35 14.69
N PRO A 221 -14.44 1.94 15.88
CA PRO A 221 -15.68 1.82 16.63
C PRO A 221 -16.90 2.36 15.87
N PRO A 222 -18.14 2.07 16.30
CA PRO A 222 -19.33 2.68 15.71
C PRO A 222 -19.25 4.21 15.77
N LYS A 223 -19.76 4.89 14.73
CA LYS A 223 -19.77 6.36 14.56
C LYS A 223 -18.41 7.02 14.40
N SER A 224 -17.33 6.25 14.45
CA SER A 224 -15.96 6.75 14.27
C SER A 224 -15.51 6.83 12.81
N TYR A 225 -16.30 6.24 11.91
CA TYR A 225 -15.97 6.12 10.49
C TYR A 225 -17.20 6.35 9.62
N ARG A 226 -16.93 6.61 8.35
CA ARG A 226 -17.93 6.71 7.29
C ARG A 226 -17.52 5.78 6.14
N ILE A 227 -18.47 5.02 5.61
CA ILE A 227 -18.27 4.27 4.37
C ILE A 227 -18.35 5.25 3.19
N LYS A 228 -17.36 5.21 2.31
CA LYS A 228 -17.36 6.04 1.10
C LYS A 228 -18.47 5.62 0.14
N GLN A 229 -19.09 6.62 -0.48
CA GLN A 229 -20.02 6.39 -1.57
C GLN A 229 -19.26 5.95 -2.82
N LYS A 230 -19.96 5.27 -3.75
CA LYS A 230 -19.34 4.75 -4.98
C LYS A 230 -18.65 5.82 -5.84
N SER A 231 -19.13 7.06 -5.79
CA SER A 231 -18.52 8.21 -6.50
C SER A 231 -17.22 8.71 -5.86
N GLU A 232 -16.96 8.38 -4.60
CA GLU A 232 -15.78 8.78 -3.84
C GLU A 232 -14.70 7.68 -3.78
N GLN A 233 -15.03 6.47 -4.24
CA GLN A 233 -14.13 5.32 -4.23
C GLN A 233 -13.01 5.49 -5.26
N VAL A 234 -11.79 5.17 -4.85
CA VAL A 234 -10.56 5.37 -5.64
C VAL A 234 -9.74 4.10 -5.81
N SER A 235 -10.15 3.00 -5.17
CA SER A 235 -9.43 1.74 -5.13
C SER A 235 -10.28 0.58 -5.64
N HIS A 236 -9.67 -0.62 -5.66
CA HIS A 236 -10.37 -1.89 -5.90
C HIS A 236 -10.63 -2.68 -4.61
N CYS A 237 -10.46 -2.04 -3.44
CA CYS A 237 -10.83 -2.64 -2.17
C CYS A 237 -12.35 -2.82 -2.08
N GLN A 238 -12.80 -3.84 -1.34
CA GLN A 238 -14.23 -4.09 -1.17
C GLN A 238 -14.89 -3.07 -0.24
N ILE A 239 -14.12 -2.56 0.72
CA ILE A 239 -14.58 -1.59 1.72
C ILE A 239 -13.66 -0.37 1.66
N GLU A 240 -14.24 0.81 1.42
CA GLU A 240 -13.53 2.08 1.52
C GLU A 240 -14.13 2.93 2.63
N LEU A 241 -13.28 3.34 3.56
CA LEU A 241 -13.66 4.02 4.79
C LEU A 241 -12.95 5.36 4.90
N VAL A 242 -13.56 6.29 5.62
CA VAL A 242 -12.94 7.53 6.08
C VAL A 242 -13.07 7.59 7.59
N THR A 243 -11.98 7.89 8.30
CA THR A 243 -11.98 8.12 9.76
C THR A 243 -11.08 9.32 10.10
N ARG A 244 -11.12 9.74 11.36
CA ARG A 244 -10.22 10.77 11.92
C ARG A 244 -9.10 10.09 12.69
N TYR A 245 -7.90 10.67 12.69
CA TYR A 245 -6.70 10.05 13.28
C TYR A 245 -6.79 9.73 14.78
N ASP A 246 -7.73 10.32 15.51
CA ASP A 246 -7.96 10.14 16.94
C ASP A 246 -9.31 9.45 17.23
N GLN A 247 -9.88 8.75 16.25
CA GLN A 247 -11.17 8.06 16.36
C GLN A 247 -11.06 6.55 16.12
N PHE A 248 -9.86 5.97 16.09
CA PHE A 248 -9.66 4.53 15.97
C PHE A 248 -8.86 3.96 17.14
N ILE A 249 -8.89 2.65 17.29
CA ILE A 249 -8.11 1.90 18.27
C ILE A 249 -7.00 1.15 17.54
N SER A 250 -5.77 1.41 17.95
CA SER A 250 -4.58 0.69 17.50
C SER A 250 -4.26 -0.42 18.51
N HIS A 251 -4.48 -1.67 18.13
CA HIS A 251 -4.23 -2.81 19.02
C HIS A 251 -2.75 -3.19 18.98
N ALA A 252 -2.16 -3.38 20.16
CA ALA A 252 -0.82 -3.96 20.27
C ALA A 252 -0.88 -5.44 19.85
N PRO A 253 0.16 -6.00 19.20
CA PRO A 253 0.15 -7.37 18.67
C PRO A 253 0.34 -8.43 19.77
N ASP A 254 -0.46 -8.37 20.83
CA ASP A 254 -0.40 -9.21 22.01
C ASP A 254 -1.72 -9.99 22.18
N GLY A 255 -1.64 -11.22 22.69
CA GLY A 255 -2.81 -12.05 22.98
C GLY A 255 -3.65 -12.34 21.73
N GLU A 256 -4.93 -11.95 21.76
CA GLU A 256 -5.86 -12.15 20.64
C GLU A 256 -5.51 -11.35 19.38
N TRP A 257 -4.72 -10.28 19.54
CA TRP A 257 -4.29 -9.39 18.46
C TRP A 257 -2.96 -9.81 17.82
N SER A 258 -2.36 -10.91 18.27
CA SER A 258 -1.21 -11.54 17.61
C SER A 258 -1.59 -12.37 16.37
N LYS A 259 -2.89 -12.54 16.11
CA LYS A 259 -3.40 -13.28 14.94
C LYS A 259 -3.08 -12.55 13.63
N VAL A 260 -3.05 -13.29 12.52
CA VAL A 260 -2.80 -12.75 11.19
C VAL A 260 -4.04 -12.94 10.32
N ALA A 261 -4.47 -11.88 9.65
CA ALA A 261 -5.58 -11.88 8.71
C ALA A 261 -5.28 -12.83 7.52
N PRO A 262 -6.31 -13.39 6.86
CA PRO A 262 -6.13 -14.30 5.74
C PRO A 262 -5.67 -13.55 4.47
N VAL A 263 -4.38 -13.21 4.42
CA VAL A 263 -3.72 -12.59 3.28
C VAL A 263 -3.72 -13.52 2.07
N ARG A 264 -3.80 -12.95 0.88
CA ARG A 264 -3.62 -13.68 -0.37
C ARG A 264 -2.21 -13.45 -0.87
N ILE A 265 -1.47 -14.54 -1.00
CA ILE A 265 -0.11 -14.55 -1.52
C ILE A 265 -0.21 -15.01 -2.97
N LEU A 266 0.35 -14.23 -3.89
CA LEU A 266 0.46 -14.57 -5.30
C LEU A 266 1.94 -14.70 -5.62
N SER A 267 2.35 -15.89 -6.07
CA SER A 267 3.67 -16.10 -6.67
C SER A 267 3.50 -16.26 -8.17
N PHE A 268 4.33 -15.59 -8.98
CA PHE A 268 4.28 -15.75 -10.42
C PHE A 268 5.67 -15.74 -11.03
N ASP A 269 5.80 -16.38 -12.18
CA ASP A 269 7.02 -16.46 -12.97
C ASP A 269 6.72 -16.27 -14.47
N ILE A 270 7.68 -15.75 -15.23
CA ILE A 270 7.50 -15.44 -16.65
C ILE A 270 8.60 -16.05 -17.50
N GLU A 271 8.25 -16.46 -18.71
CA GLU A 271 9.21 -16.97 -19.70
C GLU A 271 9.19 -16.11 -20.96
N CYS A 272 10.38 -15.88 -21.54
CA CYS A 272 10.57 -15.03 -22.72
C CYS A 272 11.22 -15.79 -23.88
N ALA A 273 10.83 -15.48 -25.11
CA ALA A 273 11.45 -16.03 -26.31
C ALA A 273 12.64 -15.16 -26.76
N GLY A 274 13.84 -15.45 -26.25
CA GLY A 274 15.06 -14.71 -26.55
C GLY A 274 15.77 -15.10 -27.86
N ARG A 275 16.54 -14.16 -28.41
CA ARG A 275 17.47 -14.40 -29.53
C ARG A 275 18.71 -15.18 -29.06
N LYS A 276 19.25 -16.05 -29.93
CA LYS A 276 20.37 -16.93 -29.58
C LYS A 276 21.61 -16.16 -29.13
N GLY A 277 22.09 -16.45 -27.93
CA GLY A 277 23.30 -15.85 -27.36
C GLY A 277 23.15 -14.41 -26.87
N ILE A 278 21.91 -13.89 -26.84
CA ILE A 278 21.59 -12.52 -26.41
C ILE A 278 20.64 -12.62 -25.22
N PHE A 279 20.90 -11.86 -24.16
CA PHE A 279 19.98 -11.78 -23.03
C PHE A 279 18.67 -11.07 -23.46
N PRO A 280 17.48 -11.52 -23.03
CA PRO A 280 16.22 -10.94 -23.47
C PRO A 280 16.13 -9.43 -23.26
N GLU A 281 15.64 -8.72 -24.28
CA GLU A 281 15.35 -7.29 -24.27
C GLU A 281 13.84 -7.08 -24.41
N ALA A 282 13.22 -6.34 -23.47
CA ALA A 282 11.77 -6.14 -23.43
C ALA A 282 11.14 -5.52 -24.69
N LYS A 283 11.94 -4.86 -25.55
CA LYS A 283 11.48 -4.28 -26.81
C LYS A 283 11.41 -5.27 -27.98
N VAL A 284 12.11 -6.40 -27.88
CA VAL A 284 12.36 -7.31 -29.01
C VAL A 284 11.91 -8.73 -28.68
N ASP A 285 12.18 -9.20 -27.46
CA ASP A 285 11.98 -10.59 -27.05
C ASP A 285 10.67 -10.68 -26.24
N PRO A 286 9.60 -11.29 -26.79
CA PRO A 286 8.27 -11.28 -26.16
C PRO A 286 8.19 -12.25 -24.98
N VAL A 287 7.35 -11.91 -24.00
CA VAL A 287 6.89 -12.85 -22.97
C VAL A 287 5.96 -13.88 -23.63
N ILE A 288 6.23 -15.16 -23.41
CA ILE A 288 5.49 -16.28 -24.00
C ILE A 288 4.70 -17.09 -22.98
N GLN A 289 5.08 -17.05 -21.69
CA GLN A 289 4.33 -17.70 -20.61
C GLN A 289 4.35 -16.85 -19.35
N ILE A 290 3.25 -16.93 -18.60
CA ILE A 290 3.10 -16.38 -17.25
C ILE A 290 2.47 -17.49 -16.42
N ALA A 291 3.21 -18.00 -15.44
CA ALA A 291 2.73 -19.00 -14.50
C ALA A 291 2.39 -18.33 -13.17
N ASN A 292 1.27 -18.69 -12.54
CA ASN A 292 0.84 -18.14 -11.25
C ASN A 292 0.40 -19.24 -10.27
N MET A 293 0.75 -19.08 -9.00
CA MET A 293 0.30 -19.90 -7.87
C MET A 293 -0.27 -19.05 -6.75
#